data_AF-A0A0N4YZY2-F1
#
_entry.id   AF-A0A0N4YZY2-F1
#
_cell.length_a   1.000
_cell.length_b   1.000
_cell.length_c   1.000
_cell.angle_alpha   90.00
_cell.angle_beta   90.00
_cell.angle_gamma   90.00
#
_symmetry.space_group_name_H-M   'P 1'
#
loop_
_entity.id
_entity.type
_entity.pdbx_description
1 polymer ?
#
loop_
_entity_poly.entity_id
_entity_poly.type
_entity_poly.pdbx_seq_one_letter_code
_entity_poly.pdbx_strand_id
1 'polypeptide(L)'
;MRILLPSLVEGLGGDERNVLLTLARMLYTATTGRFTSKDQAAAWAKPLLSEAAADLLSYACLAYLGAVLDDWTDRGAQAVCLTDELTRRISALLD
;
A
#
# COMPACT_ATOMS: atom_id res chain seq x y z
N MET A 1 -2.57 -12.47 -8.76
CA MET A 1 -1.95 -11.24 -8.23
C MET A 1 -0.85 -10.71 -9.13
N ARG A 2 0.12 -11.52 -9.57
CA ARG A 2 1.27 -11.10 -10.39
C ARG A 2 0.92 -10.27 -11.65
N ILE A 3 -0.12 -10.66 -12.40
CA ILE A 3 -0.54 -9.96 -13.62
C ILE A 3 -1.10 -8.55 -13.34
N LEU A 4 -1.65 -8.32 -12.14
CA LEU A 4 -2.33 -7.07 -11.78
C LEU A 4 -1.40 -6.04 -11.13
N LEU A 5 -0.20 -6.45 -10.70
CA LEU A 5 0.74 -5.55 -10.02
C LEU A 5 1.22 -4.40 -10.92
N PRO A 6 1.66 -4.63 -12.19
CA PRO A 6 2.18 -3.55 -13.02
C PRO A 6 1.13 -2.47 -13.30
N SER A 7 -0.09 -2.85 -13.69
CA SER A 7 -1.16 -1.90 -13.99
C SER A 7 -1.64 -1.14 -12.74
N LEU A 8 -1.59 -1.76 -11.56
CA LEU A 8 -1.90 -1.09 -10.31
C LEU A 8 -0.85 -0.02 -9.95
N VAL A 9 0.44 -0.31 -10.19
CA VAL A 9 1.54 0.63 -9.94
C VAL A 9 1.51 1.80 -10.92
N GLU A 10 1.16 1.56 -12.19
CA GLU A 10 0.97 2.61 -13.20
C GLU A 10 -0.13 3.60 -12.82
N GLY A 11 -1.15 3.14 -12.08
CA GLY A 11 -2.25 3.96 -11.58
C GLY A 11 -1.93 4.77 -10.32
N LEU A 12 -0.68 4.78 -9.83
CA LEU A 12 -0.32 5.46 -8.58
C LEU A 12 -0.62 6.96 -8.61
N GLY A 13 -0.26 7.63 -9.71
CA GLY A 13 -0.44 9.08 -9.83
C GLY A 13 -1.92 9.47 -9.89
N GLY A 14 -2.38 10.23 -8.90
CA GLY A 14 -3.78 10.66 -8.79
C GLY A 14 -4.72 9.64 -8.12
N ASP A 15 -4.22 8.48 -7.69
CA ASP A 15 -4.98 7.52 -6.88
C ASP A 15 -4.13 6.88 -5.75
N GLU A 16 -3.15 7.64 -5.24
CA GLU A 16 -2.07 7.18 -4.37
C GLU A 16 -2.60 6.39 -3.17
N ARG A 17 -3.57 6.97 -2.43
CA ARG A 17 -4.19 6.33 -1.28
C ARG A 17 -4.78 4.95 -1.63
N ASN A 18 -5.51 4.84 -2.73
CA ASN A 18 -6.19 3.60 -3.09
C ASN A 18 -5.21 2.56 -3.59
N VAL A 19 -4.21 2.96 -4.38
CA VAL A 19 -3.15 2.06 -4.85
C VAL A 19 -2.38 1.48 -3.66
N LEU A 20 -1.91 2.33 -2.74
CA LEU A 20 -1.14 1.91 -1.56
C LEU A 20 -1.93 0.95 -0.67
N LEU A 21 -3.20 1.26 -0.38
CA LEU A 21 -4.05 0.38 0.44
C LEU A 21 -4.41 -0.94 -0.28
N THR A 22 -4.50 -0.92 -1.61
CA THR A 22 -4.72 -2.14 -2.40
C THR A 22 -3.48 -3.03 -2.38
N LEU A 23 -2.29 -2.45 -2.53
CA LEU A 23 -1.03 -3.18 -2.39
C LEU A 23 -0.88 -3.80 -0.99
N ALA A 24 -1.24 -3.08 0.08
CA ALA A 24 -1.25 -3.63 1.43
C ALA A 24 -2.19 -4.87 1.55
N ARG A 25 -3.39 -4.81 0.96
CA ARG A 25 -4.31 -5.96 0.90
C ARG A 25 -3.77 -7.12 0.08
N MET A 26 -3.10 -6.83 -1.04
CA MET A 26 -2.45 -7.86 -1.86
C MET A 26 -1.33 -8.54 -1.06
N LEU A 27 -0.49 -7.79 -0.35
CA LEU A 27 0.55 -8.35 0.52
C LEU A 27 -0.05 -9.24 1.63
N TYR A 28 -1.10 -8.77 2.29
CA TYR A 28 -1.81 -9.58 3.29
C TYR A 28 -2.37 -10.88 2.70
N THR A 29 -3.01 -10.79 1.52
CA THR A 29 -3.63 -11.95 0.87
C THR A 29 -2.57 -12.95 0.38
N ALA A 30 -1.47 -12.46 -0.20
CA ALA A 30 -0.35 -13.29 -0.64
C ALA A 30 0.31 -14.02 0.54
N THR A 31 0.40 -13.35 1.70
CA THR A 31 1.05 -13.92 2.89
C THR A 31 0.15 -14.90 3.65
N THR A 32 -1.15 -14.61 3.76
CA THR A 32 -2.07 -15.34 4.66
C THR A 32 -3.10 -16.22 3.96
N GLY A 33 -3.30 -16.03 2.64
CA GLY A 33 -4.38 -16.64 1.88
C GLY A 33 -5.78 -16.12 2.21
N ARG A 34 -5.89 -15.08 3.07
CA ARG A 34 -7.17 -14.53 3.53
C ARG A 34 -7.41 -13.14 2.96
N PHE A 35 -8.67 -12.75 2.86
CA PHE A 35 -9.06 -11.38 2.52
C PHE A 35 -9.33 -10.57 3.79
N THR A 36 -9.00 -9.28 3.75
CA THR A 36 -9.32 -8.32 4.79
C THR A 36 -9.62 -6.94 4.20
N SER A 37 -10.07 -6.00 5.03
CA SER A 37 -10.34 -4.59 4.67
C SER A 37 -9.04 -3.79 4.49
N LYS A 38 -9.13 -2.60 3.89
CA LYS A 38 -7.96 -1.74 3.59
C LYS A 38 -7.21 -1.31 4.86
N ASP A 39 -7.96 -0.90 5.87
CA ASP A 39 -7.46 -0.44 7.17
C ASP A 39 -6.78 -1.57 7.97
N GLN A 40 -7.38 -2.76 8.02
CA GLN A 40 -6.79 -3.92 8.68
C GLN A 40 -5.52 -4.40 7.97
N ALA A 41 -5.52 -4.42 6.63
CA ALA A 41 -4.33 -4.75 5.86
C ALA A 41 -3.19 -3.74 6.08
N ALA A 42 -3.52 -2.45 6.13
CA ALA A 42 -2.54 -1.40 6.41
C ALA A 42 -1.92 -1.57 7.80
N ALA A 43 -2.76 -1.77 8.83
CA ALA A 43 -2.29 -1.99 10.20
C ALA A 43 -1.39 -3.23 10.31
N TRP A 44 -1.76 -4.33 9.63
CA TRP A 44 -0.96 -5.55 9.60
C TRP A 44 0.37 -5.38 8.86
N ALA A 45 0.41 -4.62 7.76
CA ALA A 45 1.60 -4.45 6.93
C ALA A 45 2.64 -3.51 7.56
N LYS A 46 2.22 -2.51 8.34
CA LYS A 46 3.10 -1.54 9.01
C LYS A 46 4.37 -2.14 9.65
N PRO A 47 4.29 -3.14 10.56
CA PRO A 47 5.48 -3.70 11.21
C PRO A 47 6.45 -4.41 10.25
N LEU A 48 6.02 -4.69 9.02
CA LEU A 48 6.88 -5.30 8.01
C LEU A 48 7.72 -4.27 7.26
N LEU A 49 7.33 -2.98 7.26
CA LEU A 49 7.88 -1.95 6.40
C LEU A 49 9.00 -1.14 7.06
N SER A 50 9.76 -0.40 6.25
CA SER A 50 10.60 0.68 6.76
C SER A 50 9.75 1.75 7.49
N GLU A 51 10.36 2.50 8.41
CA GLU A 51 9.66 3.51 9.22
C GLU A 51 8.92 4.54 8.34
N ALA A 52 9.61 5.13 7.36
CA ALA A 52 9.01 6.10 6.44
C ALA A 52 7.83 5.51 5.63
N ALA A 53 7.95 4.26 5.21
CA ALA A 53 6.89 3.55 4.49
C ALA A 53 5.69 3.24 5.41
N ALA A 54 5.94 2.83 6.65
CA ALA A 54 4.91 2.58 7.65
C ALA A 54 4.13 3.84 8.03
N ASP A 55 4.81 4.98 8.14
CA ASP A 55 4.20 6.28 8.39
C ASP A 55 3.30 6.72 7.24
N LEU A 56 3.79 6.62 6.00
CA LEU A 56 2.97 6.97 4.83
C LEU A 56 1.78 6.01 4.65
N LEU A 57 1.94 4.72 4.92
CA LEU A 57 0.83 3.78 4.88
C LEU A 57 -0.21 4.08 5.97
N SER A 58 0.25 4.56 7.14
CA SER A 58 -0.65 5.04 8.21
C SER A 58 -1.43 6.27 7.76
N TYR A 59 -0.76 7.23 7.12
CA TYR A 59 -1.41 8.39 6.53
C TYR A 59 -2.49 8.00 5.52
N ALA A 60 -2.17 7.10 4.57
CA ALA A 60 -3.15 6.61 3.60
C ALA A 60 -4.36 5.94 4.28
N CYS A 61 -4.14 5.18 5.36
CA CYS A 61 -5.20 4.56 6.14
C CYS A 61 -6.09 5.61 6.83
N LEU A 62 -5.48 6.61 7.49
CA LEU A 62 -6.23 7.70 8.14
C LEU A 62 -7.03 8.52 7.12
N ALA A 63 -6.48 8.81 5.94
CA ALA A 63 -7.17 9.52 4.87
C ALA A 63 -8.35 8.69 4.32
N TYR A 64 -8.22 7.35 4.27
CA TYR A 64 -9.31 6.46 3.88
C TYR A 64 -10.44 6.43 4.91
N LEU A 65 -10.11 6.52 6.20
CA LEU A 65 -11.08 6.61 7.29
C LEU A 65 -11.71 8.01 7.44
N GLY A 66 -11.28 8.99 6.63
CA GLY A 66 -11.73 10.38 6.74
C GLY A 66 -11.20 11.11 7.97
N ALA A 67 -10.18 10.56 8.64
CA ALA A 67 -9.58 11.14 9.84
C ALA A 67 -8.59 12.27 9.54
N VAL A 68 -8.01 12.28 8.34
CA VAL A 68 -7.14 13.34 7.83
C VAL A 68 -7.53 13.70 6.40
N LEU A 69 -7.09 14.88 5.93
CA LEU A 69 -7.27 15.28 4.54
C LEU A 69 -6.50 14.32 3.62
N ASP A 70 -7.12 13.95 2.50
CA ASP A 70 -6.50 13.14 1.47
C ASP A 70 -5.69 14.02 0.51
N ASP A 71 -4.54 14.50 0.99
CA ASP A 71 -3.63 15.38 0.24
C ASP A 71 -2.30 14.68 -0.09
N TRP A 72 -1.99 14.60 -1.38
CA TRP A 72 -0.80 13.92 -1.91
C TRP A 72 0.16 14.86 -2.64
N THR A 73 -0.11 16.17 -2.64
CA THR A 73 0.61 17.19 -3.41
C THR A 73 2.14 17.10 -3.25
N ASP A 74 2.60 16.91 -2.01
CA ASP A 74 4.04 16.82 -1.68
C ASP A 74 4.46 15.40 -1.23
N ARG A 75 3.72 14.37 -1.63
CA ARG A 75 3.93 12.97 -1.16
C ARG A 75 4.29 11.98 -2.25
N GLY A 76 4.35 12.42 -3.51
CA GLY A 76 4.59 11.55 -4.66
C GLY A 76 5.86 10.70 -4.53
N ALA A 77 6.98 11.30 -4.11
CA ALA A 77 8.23 10.56 -3.93
C ALA A 77 8.12 9.45 -2.86
N GLN A 78 7.49 9.75 -1.71
CA GLN A 78 7.30 8.76 -0.66
C GLN A 78 6.30 7.67 -1.10
N ALA A 79 5.28 8.03 -1.88
CA ALA A 79 4.31 7.09 -2.43
C ALA A 79 4.97 6.09 -3.39
N VAL A 80 5.91 6.55 -4.23
CA VAL A 80 6.73 5.68 -5.08
C VAL A 80 7.58 4.74 -4.23
N CYS A 81 8.31 5.25 -3.22
CA CYS A 81 9.14 4.39 -2.36
C CYS A 81 8.33 3.31 -1.62
N LEU A 82 7.16 3.66 -1.07
CA LEU A 82 6.28 2.70 -0.42
C LEU A 82 5.73 1.66 -1.42
N THR A 83 5.36 2.11 -2.63
CA THR A 83 4.91 1.24 -3.71
C THR A 83 5.98 0.22 -4.11
N ASP A 84 7.23 0.67 -4.26
CA ASP A 84 8.36 -0.20 -4.56
C ASP A 84 8.61 -1.22 -3.45
N GLU A 85 8.52 -0.79 -2.19
CA GLU A 85 8.70 -1.70 -1.05
C GLU A 85 7.60 -2.78 -0.98
N LEU A 86 6.34 -2.38 -1.12
CA LEU A 86 5.20 -3.32 -1.13
C LEU A 86 5.29 -4.28 -2.32
N THR A 87 5.58 -3.77 -3.52
CA THR A 87 5.67 -4.57 -4.74
C THR A 87 6.78 -5.61 -4.65
N ARG A 88 7.97 -5.21 -4.15
CA ARG A 88 9.09 -6.15 -3.94
C ARG A 88 8.71 -7.30 -3.01
N ARG A 89 8.02 -6.99 -1.90
CA ARG A 89 7.56 -8.00 -0.93
C ARG A 89 6.51 -8.92 -1.52
N ILE A 90 5.53 -8.39 -2.26
CA ILE A 90 4.51 -9.21 -2.91
C ILE A 90 5.16 -10.13 -3.94
N SER A 91 6.06 -9.62 -4.78
CA SER A 91 6.75 -10.42 -5.80
C SER A 91 7.53 -11.58 -5.19
N ALA A 92 8.23 -11.36 -4.06
CA ALA A 92 8.97 -12.41 -3.36
C ALA A 92 8.09 -13.54 -2.78
N LEU A 93 6.77 -13.34 -2.67
CA LEU A 93 5.80 -14.36 -2.22
C LEU A 93 5.11 -15.08 -3.39
N LEU A 94 5.32 -14.62 -4.63
CA LEU A 94 4.67 -15.12 -5.83
C LEU A 94 5.65 -15.87 -6.76
N ASP A 95 6.87 -16.08 -6.31
CA ASP A 95 7.90 -16.90 -6.97
C ASP A 95 7.74 -18.39 -6.63
#